data_AF-A0A925E586-F1
#
_entry.id   AF-A0A925E586-F1
#
_cell.length_a   1.000
_cell.length_b   1.000
_cell.length_c   1.000
_cell.angle_alpha   90.00
_cell.angle_beta   90.00
_cell.angle_gamma   90.00
#
_symmetry.space_group_name_H-M   'P 1'
#
loop_
_entity.id
_entity.type
_entity.pdbx_description
1 polymer ?
#
loop_
_entity_poly.entity_id
_entity_poly.type
_entity_poly.pdbx_seq_one_letter_code
_entity_poly.pdbx_strand_id
1 'polypeptide(L)' 'MDENKDQDELYRAIGQYMIYRNVLQVKAIPATLYLAIPTDVYQRLFLGEVVSATIRDAAIKLLLVDIDREEIVQWLD' A
#
# COMPACT_ATOMS: atom_id res chain seq x y z
N MET A 1 9.75 12.25 -14.48
CA MET A 1 9.47 11.40 -13.32
C MET A 1 9.90 10.00 -13.69
N ASP A 2 10.68 9.35 -12.83
CA ASP A 2 11.39 8.10 -13.14
C ASP A 2 10.54 6.92 -12.65
N GLU A 3 9.86 6.22 -13.56
CA GLU A 3 9.01 5.05 -13.26
C GLU A 3 9.71 4.00 -12.39
N ASN A 4 11.03 3.93 -12.48
CA ASN A 4 11.86 2.99 -11.73
C ASN A 4 11.86 3.27 -10.21
N LYS A 5 11.72 4.54 -9.82
CA LYS A 5 11.75 4.95 -8.41
C LYS A 5 10.46 4.58 -7.67
N ASP A 6 9.31 4.79 -8.30
CA ASP A 6 8.00 4.48 -7.73
C ASP A 6 7.86 2.95 -7.48
N GLN A 7 8.45 2.11 -8.34
CA GLN A 7 8.49 0.66 -8.16
C GLN A 7 9.36 0.22 -6.98
N ASP A 8 10.57 0.77 -6.86
CA ASP A 8 11.46 0.46 -5.74
C ASP A 8 10.86 0.87 -4.39
N GLU A 9 10.20 2.04 -4.34
CA GLU A 9 9.48 2.50 -3.15
C GLU A 9 8.29 1.59 -2.82
N LEU A 10 7.54 1.14 -3.83
CA LEU A 10 6.45 0.18 -3.64
C LEU A 10 6.94 -1.15 -3.09
N TYR A 11 8.02 -1.73 -3.64
CA TYR A 11 8.56 -3.00 -3.15
C TYR A 11 9.02 -2.89 -1.69
N ARG A 12 9.64 -1.76 -1.32
CA ARG A 12 10.01 -1.47 0.06
C ARG A 12 8.77 -1.34 0.95
N ALA A 13 7.74 -0.63 0.51
CA ALA A 13 6.49 -0.44 1.25
C ALA A 13 5.76 -1.77 1.48
N ILE A 14 5.69 -2.64 0.47
CA ILE A 14 5.14 -4.00 0.60
C ILE A 14 5.93 -4.81 1.64
N GLY A 15 7.27 -4.79 1.58
CA GLY A 15 8.12 -5.46 2.56
C GLY A 15 7.89 -4.95 3.98
N GLN A 16 7.84 -3.64 4.17
CA GLN A 16 7.54 -3.01 5.46
C GLN A 16 6.16 -3.42 5.98
N TYR A 17 5.14 -3.37 5.13
CA TYR A 17 3.78 -3.75 5.48
C TYR A 17 3.71 -5.20 6.01
N MET A 18 4.39 -6.15 5.35
CA MET A 18 4.45 -7.53 5.79
C MET A 18 5.16 -7.69 7.14
N ILE A 19 6.27 -6.97 7.35
CA ILE A 19 7.00 -6.98 8.62
C ILE A 19 6.12 -6.42 9.75
N TYR A 20 5.48 -5.27 9.55
CA TYR A 20 4.65 -4.66 10.58
C TYR A 20 3.39 -5.47 10.87
N ARG A 21 2.75 -6.06 9.85
CA ARG A 21 1.64 -6.99 10.04
C ARG A 21 2.06 -8.14 10.97
N ASN A 22 3.23 -8.74 10.73
CA ASN A 22 3.76 -9.79 11.58
C ASN A 22 4.05 -9.29 13.01
N VAL A 23 4.58 -8.07 13.17
CA VAL A 23 4.80 -7.46 14.49
C VAL A 23 3.49 -7.31 15.25
N LEU A 24 2.41 -6.84 14.60
CA LEU A 24 1.10 -6.71 15.24
C LEU A 24 0.57 -8.08 15.71
N GLN A 25 0.71 -9.11 14.89
CA GLN A 25 0.29 -10.48 15.24
C GLN A 25 1.11 -11.05 16.40
N VAL A 26 2.44 -11.00 16.33
CA VAL A 26 3.34 -11.54 17.37
C VAL A 26 3.14 -10.82 18.71
N LYS A 27 2.87 -9.51 18.68
CA LYS A 27 2.60 -8.72 19.88
C LYS A 27 1.14 -8.73 20.31
N ALA A 28 0.27 -9.49 19.64
CA ALA A 28 -1.17 -9.55 19.89
C ALA A 28 -1.84 -8.16 19.94
N ILE A 29 -1.42 -7.24 19.07
CA ILE A 29 -1.98 -5.89 18.98
C ILE A 29 -3.21 -5.95 18.07
N PRO A 30 -4.42 -5.65 18.56
CA PRO A 30 -5.66 -5.72 17.79
C PRO A 30 -5.83 -4.47 16.92
N ALA A 31 -4.95 -4.28 15.94
CA ALA A 31 -4.98 -3.16 15.01
C ALA A 31 -5.05 -3.65 13.56
N THR A 32 -5.86 -2.97 12.74
CA THR A 32 -5.88 -3.18 11.29
C THR A 32 -4.80 -2.30 10.65
N LEU A 33 -3.88 -2.93 9.92
CA LEU A 33 -2.81 -2.23 9.22
C LEU A 33 -3.24 -1.91 7.78
N TYR A 34 -3.17 -0.63 7.42
CA TYR A 34 -3.36 -0.12 6.06
C TYR A 34 -2.05 0.46 5.53
N LEU A 35 -1.81 0.27 4.23
CA LEU A 35 -0.75 0.97 3.50
C LEU A 35 -1.35 2.20 2.83
N ALA A 36 -0.96 3.40 3.27
CA ALA A 36 -1.42 4.64 2.67
C ALA A 36 -0.70 4.92 1.35
N ILE A 37 -1.46 5.20 0.28
CA ILE A 37 -0.93 5.47 -1.05
C ILE A 37 -1.65 6.70 -1.64
N PRO A 38 -0.91 7.69 -2.19
CA PRO A 38 -1.51 8.77 -2.97
C PRO A 38 -2.34 8.25 -4.14
N THR A 39 -3.49 8.87 -4.40
CA THR A 39 -4.39 8.46 -5.49
C THR A 39 -3.73 8.47 -6.86
N ASP A 40 -2.84 9.42 -7.13
CA ASP A 40 -2.10 9.52 -8.38
C ASP A 40 -1.07 8.39 -8.54
N VAL A 41 -0.37 8.01 -7.46
CA VAL A 41 0.55 6.87 -7.42
C VAL A 41 -0.20 5.56 -7.64
N TYR A 42 -1.35 5.39 -6.98
CA TYR A 42 -2.21 4.22 -7.16
C TYR A 42 -2.64 4.06 -8.62
N GLN A 43 -3.11 5.15 -9.24
CA GLN A 43 -3.54 5.12 -10.65
C GLN A 43 -2.41 4.82 -11.64
N ARG A 44 -1.15 5.15 -11.32
CA ARG A 44 0.00 4.83 -12.20
C ARG A 44 0.52 3.41 -12.00
N LEU A 45 0.76 3.01 -10.76
CA LEU A 45 1.43 1.74 -10.44
C LEU A 45 0.52 0.52 -10.55
N PHE A 46 -0.78 0.69 -10.31
CA PHE A 46 -1.73 -0.43 -10.28
C PHE A 46 -2.37 -0.74 -11.64
N LEU A 47 -1.93 -0.06 -12.70
CA LEU A 47 -2.20 -0.47 -14.09
C LEU A 47 -1.44 -1.75 -14.45
N GLY A 48 -0.36 -2.07 -13.73
CA GLY A 48 0.38 -3.31 -13.92
C GLY A 48 -0.31 -4.51 -13.26
N GLU A 49 -0.63 -5.54 -14.05
CA GLU A 49 -1.28 -6.76 -13.56
C GLU A 49 -0.51 -7.44 -12.42
N VAL A 50 0.82 -7.45 -12.50
CA VAL A 50 1.69 -8.11 -11.51
C VAL A 50 1.58 -7.44 -10.14
N VAL A 51 1.63 -6.11 -10.09
CA VAL A 51 1.51 -5.34 -8.84
C VAL A 51 0.14 -5.55 -8.21
N SER A 52 -0.91 -5.41 -9.03
CA SER A 52 -2.30 -5.56 -8.59
C SER A 52 -2.61 -6.98 -8.12
N ALA A 53 -2.07 -8.01 -8.78
CA ALA A 53 -2.18 -9.40 -8.31
C ALA A 53 -1.44 -9.60 -6.99
N THR A 54 -0.19 -9.13 -6.89
CA THR A 54 0.65 -9.29 -5.68
C THR A 54 -0.01 -8.70 -4.44
N ILE A 55 -0.58 -7.50 -4.54
CA ILE A 55 -1.25 -6.82 -3.42
C ILE A 55 -2.51 -7.55 -2.99
N ARG A 56 -3.29 -8.03 -3.96
CA ARG A 56 -4.50 -8.82 -3.72
C ARG A 56 -4.18 -10.15 -3.04
N ASP A 57 -3.19 -10.89 -3.55
CA ASP A 57 -2.79 -12.20 -3.04
C ASP A 57 -2.17 -12.08 -1.63
N ALA A 58 -1.43 -11.01 -1.37
CA ALA A 58 -0.92 -10.68 -0.04
C ALA A 58 -2.00 -10.07 0.89
N ALA A 59 -3.23 -9.88 0.41
CA ALA A 59 -4.34 -9.25 1.11
C ALA A 59 -3.97 -7.90 1.75
N ILE A 60 -3.16 -7.09 1.06
CA ILE A 60 -2.69 -5.80 1.57
C ILE A 60 -3.82 -4.79 1.48
N LYS A 61 -4.25 -4.31 2.65
CA LYS A 61 -5.26 -3.26 2.75
C LYS A 61 -4.66 -1.90 2.41
N LEU A 62 -5.32 -1.13 1.57
CA LEU A 62 -4.85 0.19 1.11
C LEU A 62 -5.71 1.33 1.64
N LEU A 63 -5.07 2.46 1.92
CA LEU A 63 -5.72 3.72 2.24
C LEU A 63 -5.35 4.74 1.16
N LEU A 64 -6.29 5.05 0.27
CA LEU A 64 -6.07 6.04 -0.77
C LEU A 64 -6.25 7.44 -0.21
N VAL A 65 -5.25 8.29 -0.41
CA VAL A 65 -5.24 9.68 0.07
C VAL A 65 -5.03 10.64 -1.10
N ASP A 66 -5.73 11.77 -1.06
CA ASP A 66 -5.45 12.91 -1.92
C ASP A 66 -4.52 13.84 -1.14
N ILE A 67 -3.29 13.97 -1.61
CA ILE A 67 -2.24 14.75 -0.93
C ILE A 67 -2.50 16.25 -1.08
N ASP A 68 -3.05 16.70 -2.20
CA ASP A 68 -3.30 18.13 -2.46
C ASP A 68 -4.47 18.65 -1.62
N ARG A 69 -5.45 17.78 -1.36
CA ARG A 69 -6.64 18.10 -0.57
C ARG A 69 -6.55 17.69 0.90
N GLU A 70 -5.48 16.99 1.28
CA GLU A 70 -5.25 16.42 2.62
C GLU A 70 -6.43 15.56 3.11
N GLU A 71 -7.04 14.77 2.22
CA GLU A 71 -8.23 13.97 2.53
C GLU A 71 -8.05 12.48 2.26
N ILE A 72 -8.77 11.67 3.03
CA ILE A 72 -8.91 10.24 2.77
C ILE A 72 -9.95 10.07 1.67
N VAL A 73 -9.55 9.45 0.57
CA VAL A 73 -10.42 9.19 -0.57
C VAL A 73 -11.13 7.85 -0.43
N GLN A 74 -10.39 6.79 -0.07
CA GLN A 74 -10.96 5.44 -0.04
C GLN A 74 -10.17 4.48 0.86
N TRP A 75 -10.89 3.53 1.47
CA TRP A 75 -10.33 2.35 2.12
C TRP A 75 -10.57 1.13 1.22
N LEU A 76 -9.51 0.39 0.92
CA LEU A 76 -9.55 -0.85 0.13
C LEU A 76 -9.08 -2.01 1.00
N ASP A 77 -9.84 -3.10 0.99
CA ASP A 77 -9.55 -4.31 1.76
C ASP A 77 -8.94 -5.44 0.92
#